data_AF-A0A8S3IK96-F1
#
_entry.id   AF-A0A8S3IK96-F1
#
_cell.length_a   1.000
_cell.length_b   1.000
_cell.length_c   1.000
_cell.angle_alpha   90.00
_cell.angle_beta   90.00
_cell.angle_gamma   90.00
#
_symmetry.space_group_name_H-M   'P 1'
#
loop_
_entity.id
_entity.type
_entity.pdbx_description
1 polymer ?
#
loop_
_entity_poly.entity_id
_entity_poly.type
_entity_poly.pdbx_seq_one_letter_code
_entity_poly.pdbx_strand_id
1 'polypeptide(L)'
;CVQAIGRLAYLFSSTKFTEQFPRLIQNVLGLYRKTVDHLFVSETLNSVVLLAHQYDVAQLKLSMDVILREVLNEIQINYDAFENGNEQAIKNQNELLRILSILGKHAPQSIWPWLLQRMDQAGTNDKVRIVLLVIYRHLVYAFGNDAPSTPFDYKSLLVSSLRPTLNTATLKITKYLSQLIVAMACHGYLQLEGRTFLIEYIVRNCTFPLTVNEDIKVDSAAVPTTDVRIMCRNILNAFSSTIAGMEE
;
A
#
# COMPACT_ATOMS: atom_id res chain seq x y z
N CYS A 1 18.27 21.24 -7.57
CA CYS A 1 17.18 21.87 -8.34
C CYS A 1 15.79 21.28 -8.06
N VAL A 2 15.60 19.96 -8.04
CA VAL A 2 14.28 19.32 -7.85
C VAL A 2 13.63 19.69 -6.50
N GLN A 3 14.35 19.53 -5.38
CA GLN A 3 13.84 19.92 -4.04
C GLN A 3 13.41 21.39 -3.92
N ALA A 4 14.01 22.27 -4.73
CA ALA A 4 13.61 23.68 -4.74
C ALA A 4 12.19 23.85 -5.27
N ILE A 5 11.75 23.03 -6.24
CA ILE A 5 10.38 23.08 -6.77
C ILE A 5 9.37 22.80 -5.66
N GLY A 6 9.62 21.76 -4.83
CA GLY A 6 8.75 21.42 -3.71
C GLY A 6 8.64 22.55 -2.68
N ARG A 7 9.76 23.21 -2.35
CA ARG A 7 9.78 24.34 -1.40
C ARG A 7 9.17 25.61 -1.99
N LEU A 8 9.44 25.90 -3.27
CA LEU A 8 8.89 27.07 -3.97
C LEU A 8 7.38 26.95 -4.18
N ALA A 9 6.84 25.73 -4.26
CA ALA A 9 5.40 25.51 -4.35
C ALA A 9 4.63 26.14 -3.17
N TYR A 10 5.23 26.15 -1.97
CA TYR A 10 4.66 26.79 -0.78
C TYR A 10 4.65 28.32 -0.84
N LEU A 11 5.37 28.94 -1.77
CA LEU A 11 5.37 30.40 -1.95
C LEU A 11 4.21 30.89 -2.83
N PHE A 12 3.51 29.98 -3.52
CA PHE A 12 2.35 30.36 -4.32
C PHE A 12 1.12 30.57 -3.43
N SER A 13 0.33 31.60 -3.75
CA SER A 13 -1.05 31.68 -3.25
C SER A 13 -1.87 30.51 -3.79
N SER A 14 -2.96 30.16 -3.09
CA SER A 14 -3.87 29.07 -3.51
C SER A 14 -4.32 29.21 -4.97
N THR A 15 -4.71 30.41 -5.40
CA THR A 15 -5.10 30.70 -6.79
C THR A 15 -3.98 30.40 -7.78
N LYS A 16 -2.79 30.94 -7.53
CA LYS A 16 -1.65 30.77 -8.45
C LYS A 16 -1.14 29.33 -8.47
N PHE A 17 -1.17 28.64 -7.33
CA PHE A 17 -0.84 27.22 -7.26
C PHE A 17 -1.82 26.38 -8.09
N THR A 18 -3.12 26.62 -7.96
CA THR A 18 -4.18 25.91 -8.69
C THR A 18 -3.99 26.06 -10.21
N GLU A 19 -3.69 27.27 -10.69
CA GLU A 19 -3.42 27.53 -12.11
C GLU A 19 -2.19 26.78 -12.63
N GLN A 20 -1.13 26.68 -11.83
CA GLN A 20 0.12 26.03 -12.22
C GLN A 20 0.14 24.51 -11.98
N PHE A 21 -0.79 24.00 -11.19
CA PHE A 21 -0.81 22.60 -10.74
C PHE A 21 -0.67 21.58 -11.87
N PRO A 22 -1.42 21.65 -12.99
CA PRO A 22 -1.32 20.65 -14.06
C PRO A 22 0.11 20.55 -14.63
N ARG A 23 0.76 21.71 -14.81
CA ARG A 23 2.13 21.78 -15.33
C ARG A 23 3.14 21.31 -14.29
N LEU A 24 2.95 21.65 -13.01
CA LEU A 24 3.80 21.19 -11.93
C LEU A 24 3.78 19.66 -11.82
N ILE A 25 2.59 19.06 -11.79
CA ILE A 25 2.45 17.59 -11.74
C ILE A 25 3.08 16.93 -12.96
N GLN A 26 2.79 17.40 -14.17
CA GLN A 26 3.37 16.83 -15.38
C GLN A 26 4.90 16.87 -15.36
N ASN A 27 5.48 18.00 -14.94
CA ASN A 27 6.92 18.17 -14.88
C ASN A 27 7.56 17.27 -13.83
N VAL A 28 6.99 17.20 -12.62
CA VAL A 28 7.51 16.38 -11.52
C VAL A 28 7.44 14.90 -11.88
N LEU A 29 6.30 14.41 -12.38
CA LEU A 29 6.16 13.02 -12.81
C LEU A 29 7.13 12.67 -13.95
N GLY A 30 7.37 13.60 -14.87
CA GLY A 30 8.36 13.43 -15.94
C GLY A 30 9.81 13.28 -15.45
N LEU A 31 10.12 13.60 -14.19
CA LEU A 31 11.47 13.43 -13.64
C LEU A 31 11.80 11.98 -13.28
N TYR A 32 10.81 11.11 -13.01
CA TYR A 32 11.06 9.67 -12.78
C TYR A 32 11.63 8.95 -14.00
N ARG A 33 11.55 9.57 -15.20
CA ARG A 33 12.14 9.04 -16.43
C ARG A 33 13.55 9.55 -16.69
N LYS A 34 14.08 10.40 -15.81
CA LYS A 34 15.41 11.01 -15.94
C LYS A 34 16.36 10.37 -14.93
N THR A 35 17.65 10.43 -15.22
CA THR A 35 18.71 9.98 -14.31
C THR A 35 18.93 11.02 -13.20
N VAL A 36 17.97 11.15 -12.29
CA VAL A 36 18.02 12.03 -11.12
C VAL A 36 17.82 11.21 -9.85
N ASP A 37 18.06 11.79 -8.68
CA ASP A 37 17.72 11.13 -7.42
C ASP A 37 16.20 11.12 -7.25
N HIS A 38 15.61 9.93 -7.36
CA HIS A 38 14.16 9.73 -7.29
C HIS A 38 13.58 10.02 -5.90
N LEU A 39 14.39 9.96 -4.82
CA LEU A 39 13.93 10.41 -3.50
C LEU A 39 13.50 11.87 -3.53
N PHE A 40 14.32 12.74 -4.14
CA PHE A 40 14.00 14.15 -4.25
C PHE A 40 12.79 14.43 -5.16
N VAL A 41 12.57 13.57 -6.16
CA VAL A 41 11.36 13.63 -6.99
C VAL A 41 10.13 13.28 -6.14
N SER A 42 10.19 12.21 -5.36
CA SER A 42 9.11 11.78 -4.46
C SER A 42 8.80 12.80 -3.37
N GLU A 43 9.81 13.39 -2.70
CA GLU A 43 9.63 14.48 -1.74
C GLU A 43 8.93 15.70 -2.37
N THR A 44 9.31 16.03 -3.60
CA THR A 44 8.73 17.14 -4.36
C THR A 44 7.29 16.85 -4.74
N LEU A 45 7.02 15.63 -5.25
CA LEU A 45 5.66 15.19 -5.59
C LEU A 45 4.76 15.18 -4.35
N ASN A 46 5.26 14.68 -3.22
CA ASN A 46 4.56 14.69 -1.94
C ASN A 46 4.18 16.11 -1.52
N SER A 47 5.11 17.07 -1.63
CA SER A 47 4.84 18.49 -1.33
C SER A 47 3.76 19.09 -2.25
N VAL A 48 3.82 18.80 -3.56
CA VAL A 48 2.83 19.32 -4.53
C VAL A 48 1.46 18.69 -4.30
N VAL A 49 1.38 17.38 -4.06
CA VAL A 49 0.12 16.68 -3.79
C VAL A 49 -0.49 17.12 -2.44
N LEU A 50 0.34 17.34 -1.42
CA LEU A 50 -0.10 17.84 -0.13
C LEU A 50 -0.72 19.24 -0.24
N LEU A 51 -0.04 20.16 -0.93
CA LEU A 51 -0.55 21.51 -1.16
C LEU A 51 -1.86 21.48 -1.98
N ALA A 52 -1.91 20.64 -3.01
CA ALA A 52 -3.11 20.47 -3.82
C ALA A 52 -4.29 19.94 -3.00
N HIS A 53 -4.05 19.03 -2.06
CA HIS A 53 -5.06 18.57 -1.12
C HIS A 53 -5.51 19.69 -0.15
N GLN A 54 -4.56 20.45 0.41
CA GLN A 54 -4.85 21.55 1.35
C GLN A 54 -5.64 22.70 0.70
N TYR A 55 -5.36 22.99 -0.56
CA TYR A 55 -6.06 24.03 -1.34
C TYR A 55 -7.29 23.51 -2.09
N ASP A 56 -7.65 22.23 -1.89
CA ASP A 56 -8.78 21.56 -2.56
C ASP A 56 -8.79 21.75 -4.09
N VAL A 57 -7.62 21.53 -4.71
CA VAL A 57 -7.42 21.70 -6.15
C VAL A 57 -8.16 20.60 -6.90
N ALA A 58 -9.25 20.96 -7.60
CA ALA A 58 -10.08 20.02 -8.36
C ALA A 58 -9.28 19.16 -9.38
N GLN A 59 -8.22 19.74 -9.96
CA GLN A 59 -7.34 19.06 -10.92
C GLN A 59 -6.54 17.91 -10.29
N LEU A 60 -6.38 17.86 -8.96
CA LEU A 60 -5.72 16.73 -8.28
C LEU A 60 -6.48 15.43 -8.52
N LYS A 61 -7.82 15.47 -8.42
CA LYS A 61 -8.67 14.32 -8.75
C LYS A 61 -8.56 13.91 -10.22
N LEU A 62 -8.50 14.89 -11.14
CA LEU A 62 -8.35 14.63 -12.58
C LEU A 62 -6.99 14.00 -12.92
N SER A 63 -5.95 14.34 -12.16
CA SER A 63 -4.59 13.83 -12.34
C SER A 63 -4.32 12.56 -11.52
N MET A 64 -5.27 12.08 -10.73
CA MET A 64 -5.07 10.99 -9.79
C MET A 64 -4.60 9.71 -10.49
N ASP A 65 -5.22 9.34 -11.61
CA ASP A 65 -4.89 8.14 -12.35
C ASP A 65 -3.43 8.13 -12.88
N VAL A 66 -2.93 9.26 -13.39
CA VAL A 66 -1.53 9.36 -13.84
C VAL A 66 -0.56 9.36 -12.66
N ILE A 67 -0.90 10.02 -11.54
CA ILE A 67 -0.07 10.02 -10.33
C ILE A 67 0.01 8.59 -9.75
N LEU A 68 -1.12 7.89 -9.62
CA LEU A 68 -1.17 6.53 -9.11
C LEU A 68 -0.36 5.56 -9.96
N ARG A 69 -0.42 5.67 -11.30
CA ARG A 69 0.40 4.85 -12.20
C ARG A 69 1.89 5.05 -11.97
N GLU A 70 2.35 6.31 -11.97
CA GLU A 70 3.79 6.62 -11.85
C GLU A 70 4.30 6.27 -10.45
N VAL A 71 3.55 6.57 -9.38
CA VAL A 71 3.90 6.18 -8.01
C VAL A 71 3.97 4.66 -7.86
N LEU A 72 3.00 3.92 -8.39
CA LEU A 72 3.01 2.46 -8.33
C LEU A 72 4.19 1.87 -9.11
N ASN A 73 4.50 2.43 -10.28
CA ASN A 73 5.65 2.01 -11.09
C ASN A 73 6.97 2.23 -10.32
N GLU A 74 7.13 3.40 -9.70
CA GLU A 74 8.33 3.74 -8.93
C GLU A 74 8.51 2.81 -7.71
N ILE A 75 7.42 2.48 -7.01
CA ILE A 75 7.45 1.50 -5.93
C ILE A 75 7.92 0.13 -6.47
N GLN A 76 7.38 -0.32 -7.61
CA GLN A 76 7.75 -1.63 -8.18
C GLN A 76 9.22 -1.70 -8.60
N ILE A 77 9.75 -0.63 -9.20
CA ILE A 77 11.15 -0.57 -9.65
C ILE A 77 12.10 -0.68 -8.45
N ASN A 78 11.82 0.04 -7.37
CA ASN A 78 12.69 0.09 -6.18
C ASN A 78 12.41 -1.02 -5.16
N TYR A 79 11.41 -1.86 -5.40
CA TYR A 79 10.94 -2.83 -4.42
C TYR A 79 12.04 -3.78 -3.91
N ASP A 80 12.89 -4.28 -4.80
CA ASP A 80 13.93 -5.24 -4.43
C ASP A 80 15.02 -4.57 -3.58
N ALA A 81 15.38 -3.31 -3.88
CA ALA A 81 16.30 -2.53 -3.07
C ALA A 81 15.71 -2.22 -1.68
N PHE A 82 14.41 -1.93 -1.63
CA PHE A 82 13.67 -1.77 -0.38
C PHE A 82 13.65 -3.06 0.45
N GLU A 83 13.34 -4.21 -0.16
CA GLU A 83 13.31 -5.53 0.50
C GLU A 83 14.68 -5.92 1.07
N ASN A 84 15.77 -5.51 0.40
CA ASN A 84 17.15 -5.72 0.84
C ASN A 84 17.64 -4.71 1.91
N GLY A 85 16.80 -3.80 2.37
CA GLY A 85 17.15 -2.86 3.44
C GLY A 85 17.97 -1.64 3.00
N ASN A 86 18.00 -1.31 1.71
CA ASN A 86 18.67 -0.10 1.24
C ASN A 86 18.00 1.16 1.84
N GLU A 87 18.78 1.97 2.57
CA GLU A 87 18.25 3.13 3.30
C GLU A 87 17.58 4.16 2.38
N GLN A 88 18.16 4.43 1.21
CA GLN A 88 17.61 5.38 0.24
C GLN A 88 16.29 4.87 -0.34
N ALA A 89 16.22 3.58 -0.68
CA ALA A 89 15.01 2.94 -1.15
C ALA A 89 13.90 2.95 -0.09
N ILE A 90 14.23 2.74 1.18
CA ILE A 90 13.28 2.84 2.31
C ILE A 90 12.72 4.26 2.43
N LYS A 91 13.57 5.29 2.39
CA LYS A 91 13.12 6.69 2.43
C LYS A 91 12.21 7.01 1.25
N ASN A 92 12.61 6.63 0.04
CA ASN A 92 11.84 6.88 -1.17
C ASN A 92 10.48 6.17 -1.13
N GLN A 93 10.47 4.91 -0.69
CA GLN A 93 9.25 4.11 -0.52
C GLN A 93 8.27 4.78 0.47
N ASN A 94 8.78 5.32 1.59
CA ASN A 94 7.95 6.00 2.57
C ASN A 94 7.32 7.29 2.02
N GLU A 95 8.05 8.07 1.22
CA GLU A 95 7.50 9.26 0.55
C GLU A 95 6.41 8.89 -0.47
N LEU A 96 6.64 7.83 -1.26
CA LEU A 96 5.66 7.30 -2.22
C LEU A 96 4.37 6.82 -1.52
N LEU A 97 4.51 6.09 -0.42
CA LEU A 97 3.37 5.65 0.39
C LEU A 97 2.61 6.83 1.01
N ARG A 98 3.31 7.87 1.46
CA ARG A 98 2.70 9.10 1.99
C ARG A 98 1.88 9.83 0.94
N ILE A 99 2.32 9.86 -0.32
CA ILE A 99 1.53 10.40 -1.44
C ILE A 99 0.20 9.65 -1.56
N LEU A 100 0.21 8.31 -1.51
CA LEU A 100 -1.00 7.49 -1.58
C LEU A 100 -1.96 7.78 -0.41
N SER A 101 -1.42 7.99 0.79
CA SER A 101 -2.20 8.39 1.96
C SER A 101 -2.90 9.74 1.75
N ILE A 102 -2.21 10.74 1.17
CA ILE A 102 -2.82 12.04 0.87
C ILE A 102 -3.92 11.90 -0.20
N LEU A 103 -3.64 11.16 -1.28
CA LEU A 103 -4.61 10.92 -2.35
C LEU A 103 -5.86 10.20 -1.83
N GLY A 104 -5.71 9.22 -0.95
CA GLY A 104 -6.86 8.52 -0.38
C GLY A 104 -7.64 9.32 0.66
N LYS A 105 -7.04 10.34 1.30
CA LYS A 105 -7.80 11.34 2.07
C LYS A 105 -8.56 12.29 1.14
N HIS A 106 -7.97 12.67 0.01
CA HIS A 106 -8.57 13.61 -0.93
C HIS A 106 -9.74 12.99 -1.74
N ALA A 107 -9.59 11.76 -2.25
CA ALA A 107 -10.64 11.05 -2.99
C ALA A 107 -10.63 9.54 -2.72
N PRO A 108 -11.11 9.09 -1.54
CA PRO A 108 -11.13 7.67 -1.16
C PRO A 108 -11.91 6.79 -2.16
N GLN A 109 -13.00 7.32 -2.73
CA GLN A 109 -13.84 6.67 -3.73
C GLN A 109 -13.15 6.46 -5.09
N SER A 110 -11.98 7.08 -5.30
CA SER A 110 -11.22 6.94 -6.54
C SER A 110 -10.00 6.03 -6.35
N ILE A 111 -9.27 6.16 -5.23
CA ILE A 111 -8.05 5.37 -5.00
C ILE A 111 -8.34 3.88 -4.79
N TRP A 112 -9.37 3.54 -4.02
CA TRP A 112 -9.63 2.13 -3.67
C TRP A 112 -10.08 1.32 -4.88
N PRO A 113 -11.07 1.74 -5.69
CA PRO A 113 -11.42 1.01 -6.90
C PRO A 113 -10.22 0.85 -7.86
N TRP A 114 -9.41 1.90 -8.02
CA TRP A 114 -8.22 1.84 -8.86
C TRP A 114 -7.22 0.79 -8.38
N LEU A 115 -6.93 0.78 -7.08
CA LEU A 115 -6.00 -0.15 -6.45
C LEU A 115 -6.48 -1.61 -6.49
N LEU A 116 -7.77 -1.84 -6.31
CA LEU A 116 -8.38 -3.18 -6.37
C LEU A 116 -8.42 -3.70 -7.80
N GLN A 117 -8.84 -2.87 -8.75
CA GLN A 117 -8.77 -3.20 -10.18
C GLN A 117 -7.34 -3.57 -10.59
N ARG A 118 -6.33 -2.88 -10.03
CA ARG A 118 -4.93 -3.19 -10.31
C ARG A 118 -4.49 -4.54 -9.74
N MET A 119 -5.06 -4.99 -8.62
CA MET A 119 -4.85 -6.34 -8.07
C MET A 119 -5.44 -7.41 -8.98
N ASP A 120 -6.67 -7.19 -9.48
CA ASP A 120 -7.31 -8.11 -10.41
C ASP A 120 -6.48 -8.25 -11.70
N GLN A 121 -5.95 -7.14 -12.21
CA GLN A 121 -5.06 -7.11 -13.38
C GLN A 121 -3.68 -7.73 -13.13
N ALA A 122 -3.26 -7.86 -11.87
CA ALA A 122 -1.95 -8.41 -11.55
C ALA A 122 -1.86 -9.91 -11.90
N GLY A 123 -3.00 -10.63 -11.95
CA GLY A 123 -3.05 -12.04 -12.27
C GLY A 123 -2.11 -12.87 -11.38
N THR A 124 -1.13 -13.53 -11.97
CA THR A 124 -0.12 -14.34 -11.28
C THR A 124 1.21 -13.61 -11.02
N ASN A 125 1.28 -12.29 -11.25
CA ASN A 125 2.50 -11.52 -11.02
C ASN A 125 2.69 -11.21 -9.53
N ASP A 126 3.42 -12.08 -8.83
CA ASP A 126 3.67 -11.97 -7.40
C ASP A 126 4.31 -10.63 -7.00
N LYS A 127 5.22 -10.06 -7.80
CA LYS A 127 5.86 -8.78 -7.49
C LYS A 127 4.83 -7.65 -7.41
N VAL A 128 3.93 -7.57 -8.40
CA VAL A 128 2.85 -6.57 -8.41
C VAL A 128 1.88 -6.80 -7.25
N ARG A 129 1.47 -8.05 -7.02
CA ARG A 129 0.56 -8.42 -5.92
C ARG A 129 1.14 -8.02 -4.55
N ILE A 130 2.40 -8.33 -4.32
CA ILE A 130 3.12 -7.99 -3.08
C ILE A 130 3.15 -6.47 -2.87
N VAL A 131 3.53 -5.71 -3.91
CA VAL A 131 3.55 -4.25 -3.84
C VAL A 131 2.17 -3.69 -3.49
N LEU A 132 1.10 -4.21 -4.10
CA LEU A 132 -0.26 -3.79 -3.78
C LEU A 132 -0.65 -4.14 -2.34
N LEU A 133 -0.28 -5.31 -1.82
CA LEU A 133 -0.52 -5.69 -0.43
C LEU A 133 0.21 -4.78 0.57
N VAL A 134 1.44 -4.36 0.25
CA VAL A 134 2.19 -3.37 1.04
C VAL A 134 1.45 -2.03 1.05
N ILE A 135 0.95 -1.59 -0.12
CA ILE A 135 0.14 -0.38 -0.23
C ILE A 135 -1.15 -0.50 0.59
N TYR A 136 -1.88 -1.61 0.50
CA TYR A 136 -3.12 -1.83 1.25
C TYR A 136 -2.86 -1.74 2.74
N ARG A 137 -1.81 -2.41 3.21
CA ARG A 137 -1.41 -2.39 4.63
C ARG A 137 -1.09 -0.96 5.08
N HIS A 138 -0.35 -0.21 4.27
CA HIS A 138 -0.05 1.19 4.57
C HIS A 138 -1.33 2.02 4.70
N LEU A 139 -2.25 1.91 3.73
CA LEU A 139 -3.51 2.67 3.74
C LEU A 139 -4.44 2.26 4.89
N VAL A 140 -4.48 0.97 5.25
CA VAL A 140 -5.21 0.47 6.41
C VAL A 140 -4.71 1.15 7.69
N TYR A 141 -3.39 1.27 7.90
CA TYR A 141 -2.85 2.02 9.03
C TYR A 141 -3.09 3.53 8.93
N ALA A 142 -2.93 4.09 7.73
CA ALA A 142 -3.04 5.53 7.51
C ALA A 142 -4.47 6.07 7.72
N PHE A 143 -5.48 5.24 7.45
CA PHE A 143 -6.89 5.58 7.68
C PHE A 143 -7.40 5.04 9.02
N GLY A 144 -6.83 3.95 9.53
CA GLY A 144 -7.04 3.43 10.87
C GLY A 144 -8.45 3.63 11.47
N ASN A 145 -8.48 4.32 12.62
CA ASN A 145 -9.70 4.74 13.32
C ASN A 145 -10.17 6.15 12.92
N ASP A 146 -9.27 6.96 12.36
CA ASP A 146 -9.55 8.29 11.80
C ASP A 146 -9.83 8.19 10.30
N ALA A 147 -10.72 7.27 9.94
CA ALA A 147 -11.11 7.05 8.57
C ALA A 147 -11.61 8.39 7.99
N PRO A 148 -11.31 8.71 6.71
CA PRO A 148 -11.92 9.87 6.07
C PRO A 148 -13.42 9.81 6.34
N SER A 149 -14.05 10.94 6.72
CA SER A 149 -15.50 11.02 6.91
C SER A 149 -16.20 10.85 5.56
N THR A 150 -16.20 9.62 5.06
CA THR A 150 -16.66 9.26 3.73
C THR A 150 -17.79 8.24 3.86
N PRO A 151 -18.89 8.41 3.13
CA PRO A 151 -19.91 7.38 3.03
C PRO A 151 -19.44 6.16 2.23
N PHE A 152 -18.25 6.22 1.63
CA PHE A 152 -17.67 5.13 0.85
C PHE A 152 -17.13 4.02 1.76
N ASP A 153 -17.81 2.88 1.80
CA ASP A 153 -17.39 1.71 2.60
C ASP A 153 -16.23 0.94 1.94
N TYR A 154 -15.04 1.52 2.01
CA TYR A 154 -13.82 0.89 1.51
C TYR A 154 -13.38 -0.32 2.34
N LYS A 155 -13.81 -0.44 3.61
CA LYS A 155 -13.40 -1.55 4.46
C LYS A 155 -14.03 -2.86 3.99
N SER A 156 -15.35 -2.86 3.78
CA SER A 156 -16.06 -4.04 3.25
C SER A 156 -15.63 -4.37 1.83
N LEU A 157 -15.38 -3.34 1.01
CA LEU A 157 -14.85 -3.51 -0.34
C LEU A 157 -13.49 -4.21 -0.33
N LEU A 158 -12.55 -3.77 0.52
CA LEU A 158 -11.25 -4.40 0.66
C LEU A 158 -11.37 -5.86 1.14
N VAL A 159 -12.15 -6.12 2.19
CA VAL A 159 -12.37 -7.49 2.71
C VAL A 159 -12.83 -8.40 1.57
N SER A 160 -13.89 -8.01 0.85
CA SER A 160 -14.48 -8.79 -0.23
C SER A 160 -13.50 -9.06 -1.37
N SER A 161 -12.69 -8.05 -1.73
CA SER A 161 -11.74 -8.12 -2.85
C SER A 161 -10.56 -9.07 -2.61
N LEU A 162 -10.22 -9.40 -1.35
CA LEU A 162 -9.06 -10.24 -1.05
C LEU A 162 -9.31 -11.73 -1.28
N ARG A 163 -10.58 -12.17 -1.39
CA ARG A 163 -10.93 -13.58 -1.50
C ARG A 163 -10.21 -14.31 -2.65
N PRO A 164 -10.14 -13.78 -3.89
CA PRO A 164 -9.38 -14.41 -4.97
C PRO A 164 -7.88 -14.47 -4.68
N THR A 165 -7.32 -13.44 -4.04
CA THR A 165 -5.89 -13.38 -3.71
C THR A 165 -5.51 -14.44 -2.67
N LEU A 166 -6.36 -14.67 -1.66
CA LEU A 166 -6.16 -15.71 -0.64
C LEU A 166 -6.11 -17.11 -1.26
N ASN A 167 -6.98 -17.38 -2.24
CA ASN A 167 -7.08 -18.69 -2.91
C ASN A 167 -5.87 -19.01 -3.81
N THR A 168 -5.12 -17.99 -4.23
CA THR A 168 -4.03 -18.10 -5.21
C THR A 168 -2.69 -17.62 -4.63
N ALA A 169 -2.58 -17.57 -3.30
CA ALA A 169 -1.40 -17.05 -2.62
C ALA A 169 -0.24 -18.05 -2.66
N THR A 170 0.92 -17.60 -3.14
CA THR A 170 2.21 -18.28 -2.93
C THR A 170 2.71 -18.02 -1.50
N LEU A 171 3.72 -18.77 -1.03
CA LEU A 171 4.31 -18.55 0.29
C LEU A 171 4.80 -17.10 0.49
N LYS A 172 5.39 -16.50 -0.56
CA LYS A 172 5.84 -15.10 -0.52
C LYS A 172 4.64 -14.18 -0.32
N ILE A 173 3.54 -14.38 -1.06
CA ILE A 173 2.32 -13.60 -0.89
C ILE A 173 1.67 -13.82 0.48
N THR A 174 1.68 -15.05 1.01
CA THR A 174 1.12 -15.38 2.33
C THR A 174 1.73 -14.51 3.43
N LYS A 175 3.05 -14.25 3.38
CA LYS A 175 3.72 -13.33 4.33
C LYS A 175 3.06 -11.95 4.31
N TYR A 176 2.87 -11.35 3.14
CA TYR A 176 2.32 -10.00 3.00
C TYR A 176 0.81 -9.94 3.27
N LEU A 177 0.05 -10.97 2.87
CA LEU A 177 -1.36 -11.12 3.23
C LEU A 177 -1.53 -11.22 4.75
N SER A 178 -0.69 -12.01 5.42
CA SER A 178 -0.75 -12.15 6.87
C SER A 178 -0.47 -10.82 7.57
N GLN A 179 0.52 -10.06 7.10
CA GLN A 179 0.79 -8.70 7.60
C GLN A 179 -0.39 -7.74 7.40
N LEU A 180 -1.08 -7.83 6.25
CA LEU A 180 -2.26 -7.03 5.97
C LEU A 180 -3.42 -7.42 6.90
N ILE A 181 -3.69 -8.71 7.08
CA ILE A 181 -4.78 -9.21 7.93
C ILE A 181 -4.61 -8.76 9.38
N VAL A 182 -3.37 -8.68 9.88
CA VAL A 182 -3.07 -8.09 11.21
C VAL A 182 -3.48 -6.64 11.28
N ALA A 183 -3.05 -5.84 10.30
CA ALA A 183 -3.39 -4.42 10.27
C ALA A 183 -4.91 -4.24 10.21
N MET A 184 -5.59 -5.05 9.39
CA MET A 184 -7.04 -5.08 9.28
C MET A 184 -7.73 -5.41 10.61
N ALA A 185 -7.22 -6.38 11.36
CA ALA A 185 -7.74 -6.74 12.67
C ALA A 185 -7.61 -5.60 13.69
N CYS A 186 -6.46 -4.93 13.73
CA CYS A 186 -6.25 -3.77 14.61
C CYS A 186 -7.21 -2.60 14.32
N HIS A 187 -7.79 -2.55 13.12
CA HIS A 187 -8.66 -1.46 12.66
C HIS A 187 -10.11 -1.90 12.41
N GLY A 188 -10.54 -3.00 13.04
CA GLY A 188 -11.94 -3.43 13.10
C GLY A 188 -12.49 -4.11 11.84
N TYR A 189 -11.66 -4.42 10.85
CA TYR A 189 -12.12 -5.08 9.61
C TYR A 189 -12.62 -6.50 9.87
N LEU A 190 -12.14 -7.16 10.93
CA LEU A 190 -12.60 -8.49 11.31
C LEU A 190 -13.98 -8.50 11.97
N GLN A 191 -14.65 -7.36 12.13
CA GLN A 191 -16.05 -7.31 12.56
C GLN A 191 -17.01 -7.35 11.37
N LEU A 192 -16.51 -7.09 10.16
CA LEU A 192 -17.31 -7.00 8.93
C LEU A 192 -17.71 -8.38 8.40
N GLU A 193 -18.68 -8.38 7.49
CA GLU A 193 -19.00 -9.56 6.68
C GLU A 193 -17.78 -10.00 5.87
N GLY A 194 -17.55 -11.32 5.81
CA GLY A 194 -16.37 -11.88 5.17
C GLY A 194 -15.14 -12.05 6.08
N ARG A 195 -15.21 -11.64 7.34
CA ARG A 195 -14.13 -11.92 8.33
C ARG A 195 -13.71 -13.39 8.37
N THR A 196 -14.65 -14.31 8.17
CA THR A 196 -14.42 -15.76 8.32
C THR A 196 -13.33 -16.28 7.39
N PHE A 197 -13.29 -15.84 6.13
CA PHE A 197 -12.25 -16.31 5.20
C PHE A 197 -10.86 -15.74 5.53
N LEU A 198 -10.79 -14.55 6.15
CA LEU A 198 -9.51 -13.97 6.61
C LEU A 198 -8.97 -14.75 7.80
N ILE A 199 -9.84 -15.06 8.77
CA ILE A 199 -9.48 -15.84 9.96
C ILE A 199 -9.11 -17.27 9.56
N GLU A 200 -9.94 -17.93 8.75
CA GLU A 200 -9.69 -19.28 8.23
C GLU A 200 -8.35 -19.35 7.50
N TYR A 201 -8.02 -18.34 6.70
CA TYR A 201 -6.74 -18.27 6.02
C TYR A 201 -5.56 -18.22 7.00
N ILE A 202 -5.61 -17.39 8.05
CA ILE A 202 -4.56 -17.34 9.07
C ILE A 202 -4.45 -18.68 9.80
N VAL A 203 -5.57 -19.26 10.23
CA VAL A 203 -5.61 -20.56 10.95
C VAL A 203 -5.02 -21.68 10.09
N ARG A 204 -5.40 -21.75 8.81
CA ARG A 204 -4.87 -22.76 7.87
C ARG A 204 -3.35 -22.62 7.68
N ASN A 205 -2.83 -21.39 7.65
CA ASN A 205 -1.39 -21.17 7.52
C ASN A 205 -0.62 -21.39 8.83
N CYS A 206 -1.29 -21.41 9.99
CA CYS A 206 -0.71 -21.87 11.26
C CYS A 206 -0.51 -23.39 11.31
N THR A 207 -1.36 -24.16 10.63
CA THR A 207 -1.40 -25.64 10.72
C THR A 207 -0.77 -26.35 9.52
N PHE A 208 -0.37 -25.62 8.47
CA PHE A 208 0.25 -26.20 7.28
C PHE A 208 1.47 -27.07 7.66
N PRO A 209 1.58 -28.37 7.32
CA PRO A 209 2.68 -29.24 7.75
C PRO A 209 4.06 -28.78 7.25
N LEU A 210 5.13 -28.93 8.06
CA LEU A 210 6.51 -28.86 7.54
C LEU A 210 6.80 -30.18 6.83
N THR A 211 6.23 -30.44 5.65
CA THR A 211 6.73 -31.55 4.86
C THR A 211 8.06 -31.14 4.25
N VAL A 212 9.10 -31.60 4.91
CA VAL A 212 10.49 -31.69 4.46
C VAL A 212 10.55 -32.54 3.18
N ASN A 213 11.53 -32.23 2.31
CA ASN A 213 11.99 -32.85 1.05
C ASN A 213 11.64 -31.98 -0.17
N GLU A 214 12.56 -31.46 -1.01
CA GLU A 214 13.96 -31.80 -1.32
C GLU A 214 14.62 -30.58 -2.02
N ASP A 215 15.92 -30.37 -1.77
CA ASP A 215 16.91 -29.77 -2.69
C ASP A 215 16.54 -28.53 -3.53
N ILE A 216 16.09 -27.45 -2.89
CA ILE A 216 16.07 -26.14 -3.55
C ILE A 216 17.36 -25.42 -3.19
N LYS A 217 18.25 -25.28 -4.19
CA LYS A 217 19.40 -24.38 -4.18
C LYS A 217 19.03 -23.10 -3.42
N VAL A 218 19.86 -22.74 -2.45
CA VAL A 218 19.73 -21.53 -1.63
C VAL A 218 19.70 -20.31 -2.55
N ASP A 219 18.51 -19.92 -2.98
CA ASP A 219 18.23 -18.56 -3.42
C ASP A 219 17.96 -17.78 -2.15
N SER A 220 18.83 -16.83 -1.82
CA SER A 220 18.85 -16.12 -0.53
C SER A 220 17.63 -15.22 -0.27
N ALA A 221 16.59 -15.31 -1.10
CA ALA A 221 15.34 -14.54 -1.03
C ALA A 221 14.09 -15.39 -0.72
N ALA A 222 14.21 -16.71 -0.56
CA ALA A 222 13.07 -17.57 -0.23
C ALA A 222 12.68 -17.41 1.26
N VAL A 223 11.46 -16.90 1.52
CA VAL A 223 10.91 -16.83 2.88
C VAL A 223 10.69 -18.26 3.40
N PRO A 224 11.36 -18.70 4.49
CA PRO A 224 11.15 -20.02 5.06
C PRO A 224 9.70 -20.23 5.49
N THR A 225 9.11 -21.37 5.16
CA THR A 225 7.75 -21.76 5.56
C THR A 225 7.54 -21.68 7.09
N THR A 226 8.61 -21.90 7.85
CA THR A 226 8.64 -21.77 9.31
C THR A 226 8.39 -20.33 9.78
N ASP A 227 8.92 -19.33 9.09
CA ASP A 227 8.77 -17.92 9.47
C ASP A 227 7.33 -17.44 9.28
N VAL A 228 6.69 -17.86 8.19
CA VAL A 228 5.27 -17.58 7.94
C VAL A 228 4.39 -18.22 9.00
N ARG A 229 4.68 -19.47 9.41
CA ARG A 229 3.92 -20.15 10.47
C ARG A 229 4.08 -19.46 11.83
N ILE A 230 5.31 -19.16 12.24
CA ILE A 230 5.58 -18.46 13.50
C ILE A 230 4.87 -17.11 13.50
N MET A 231 4.96 -16.39 12.38
CA MET A 231 4.25 -15.13 12.20
C MET A 231 2.74 -15.31 12.38
N CYS A 232 2.10 -16.22 11.65
CA CYS A 232 0.65 -16.45 11.76
C CYS A 232 0.24 -16.88 13.18
N ARG A 233 1.06 -17.67 13.88
CA ARG A 233 0.78 -18.07 15.27
C ARG A 233 0.86 -16.88 16.23
N ASN A 234 1.84 -16.01 16.07
CA ASN A 234 1.95 -14.78 16.86
C ASN A 234 0.75 -13.85 16.60
N ILE A 235 0.29 -13.79 15.35
CA ILE A 235 -0.91 -13.04 14.96
C ILE A 235 -2.16 -13.61 15.65
N LEU A 236 -2.35 -14.92 15.60
CA LEU A 236 -3.48 -15.58 16.24
C LEU A 236 -3.50 -15.36 17.76
N ASN A 237 -2.34 -15.44 18.40
CA ASN A 237 -2.19 -15.13 19.82
C ASN A 237 -2.48 -13.64 20.12
N ALA A 238 -2.14 -12.73 19.22
CA ALA A 238 -2.48 -11.32 19.36
C ALA A 238 -4.00 -11.10 19.24
N PHE A 239 -4.67 -11.81 18.33
CA PHE A 239 -6.13 -11.76 18.21
C PHE A 239 -6.83 -12.26 19.48
N SER A 240 -6.40 -13.40 20.03
CA SER A 240 -7.00 -13.97 21.23
C SER A 240 -6.76 -13.15 22.50
N SER A 241 -5.69 -12.35 22.56
CA SER A 241 -5.34 -11.54 23.74
C SER A 241 -5.79 -10.08 23.65
N THR A 242 -6.02 -9.54 22.44
CA THR A 242 -6.21 -8.09 22.23
C THR A 242 -7.61 -7.73 21.70
N ILE A 243 -8.36 -8.68 21.13
CA ILE A 243 -9.68 -8.41 20.54
C ILE A 243 -10.77 -8.88 21.50
N ALA A 244 -11.28 -7.97 22.33
CA ALA A 244 -12.53 -8.20 23.05
C ALA A 244 -13.68 -8.36 22.04
N GLY A 245 -14.34 -9.53 22.03
CA GLY A 245 -15.51 -9.79 21.19
C GLY A 245 -15.41 -10.95 20.20
N MET A 246 -14.48 -11.90 20.35
CA MET A 246 -14.47 -13.16 19.56
C MET A 246 -15.30 -14.30 20.18
N GLU A 247 -16.12 -14.02 21.20
CA GLU A 247 -16.93 -15.03 21.92
C GLU A 247 -18.43 -15.07 21.53
N GLU A 248 -18.85 -14.38 20.47
CA GLU A 248 -20.25 -14.47 19.96
C GLU A 248 -20.33 -14.85 18.46
#